data_AF-A0A7X8ACS8-F1
#
_entry.id   AF-A0A7X8ACS8-F1
#
_cell.length_a   1.000
_cell.length_b   1.000
_cell.length_c   1.000
_cell.angle_alpha   90.00
_cell.angle_beta   90.00
_cell.angle_gamma   90.00
#
_symmetry.space_group_name_H-M   'P 1'
#
loop_
_entity.id
_entity.type
_entity.pdbx_description
1 polymer ?
#
loop_
_entity_poly.entity_id
_entity_poly.type
_entity_poly.pdbx_seq_one_letter_code
_entity_poly.pdbx_strand_id
1 'polypeptide(L)'
;MKKITYLFILLFFTTVIYAQSDNSQYIARFQSFVVSVEKTKTIPADKWDSLNTLYKSFRIEFKKKYKKTLNNSEYKKYNELKVRYIKQYSLKKLGGTLTKEAETVKGAINGVFK
;
A
#
# COMPACT_ATOMS: atom_id res chain seq x y z
N MET A 1 -16.98 -29.52 -5.73
CA MET A 1 -17.70 -28.35 -6.29
C MET A 1 -16.85 -27.10 -6.13
N LYS A 2 -16.90 -26.23 -7.13
CA LYS A 2 -15.88 -25.22 -7.46
C LYS A 2 -15.81 -24.07 -6.46
N LYS A 3 -14.57 -23.61 -6.26
CA LYS A 3 -14.12 -22.46 -5.46
C LYS A 3 -14.86 -21.19 -5.89
N ILE A 4 -15.64 -20.59 -4.98
CA ILE A 4 -16.15 -19.22 -5.11
C ILE A 4 -15.68 -18.47 -3.87
N THR A 5 -14.43 -18.01 -3.89
CA THR A 5 -13.90 -17.15 -2.80
C THR A 5 -12.90 -16.16 -3.35
N TYR A 6 -13.12 -15.63 -4.55
CA TYR A 6 -12.30 -14.53 -5.09
C TYR A 6 -13.14 -13.65 -6.01
N LEU A 7 -14.14 -12.96 -5.46
CA LEU A 7 -14.87 -11.94 -6.22
C LEU A 7 -15.35 -10.79 -5.31
N PHE A 8 -14.44 -10.20 -4.54
CA PHE A 8 -14.70 -8.95 -3.80
C PHE A 8 -13.54 -7.94 -3.95
N ILE A 9 -12.78 -8.00 -5.03
CA ILE A 9 -11.66 -7.07 -5.31
C ILE A 9 -12.06 -5.98 -6.32
N LEU A 10 -13.23 -6.07 -6.95
CA LEU A 10 -13.70 -5.12 -7.94
C LEU A 10 -15.10 -4.66 -7.56
N LEU A 11 -15.25 -3.53 -6.84
CA LEU A 11 -16.43 -2.64 -6.83
C LEU A 11 -16.42 -1.69 -5.61
N PHE A 12 -15.45 -0.77 -5.55
CA PHE A 12 -15.56 0.42 -4.68
C PHE A 12 -15.15 1.70 -5.43
N PHE A 13 -15.67 1.85 -6.65
CA PHE A 13 -15.66 3.12 -7.37
C PHE A 13 -17.10 3.48 -7.75
N THR A 14 -17.97 3.69 -6.75
CA THR A 14 -19.21 4.44 -6.96
C THR A 14 -19.00 5.85 -6.43
N THR A 15 -19.00 6.76 -7.38
CA THR A 15 -18.73 8.20 -7.28
C THR A 15 -19.85 8.93 -6.56
N VAL A 16 -19.53 9.57 -5.43
CA VAL A 16 -20.16 10.83 -5.03
C VAL A 16 -19.14 11.93 -5.30
N ILE A 17 -19.14 12.46 -6.53
CA ILE A 17 -18.39 13.66 -6.86
C ILE A 17 -19.30 14.84 -6.54
N TYR A 18 -19.38 15.19 -5.26
CA TYR A 18 -19.58 16.60 -4.90
C TYR A 18 -18.36 17.35 -5.42
N ALA A 19 -18.52 18.60 -5.85
CA ALA A 19 -17.48 19.48 -6.39
C ALA A 19 -16.32 19.70 -5.39
N GLN A 20 -15.48 18.67 -5.22
CA GLN A 20 -14.24 18.72 -4.46
C GLN A 20 -13.18 19.31 -5.37
N SER A 21 -12.38 20.22 -4.82
CA SER A 21 -11.20 20.73 -5.51
C SER A 21 -10.33 19.56 -5.99
N ASP A 22 -9.63 19.77 -7.10
CA ASP A 22 -8.70 18.78 -7.66
C ASP A 22 -7.68 18.29 -6.60
N ASN A 23 -7.25 19.18 -5.69
CA ASN A 23 -6.42 18.86 -4.54
C ASN A 23 -7.09 17.87 -3.57
N SER A 24 -8.35 18.14 -3.17
CA SER A 24 -9.08 17.30 -2.23
C SER A 24 -9.35 15.91 -2.81
N GLN A 25 -9.63 15.83 -4.11
CA GLN A 25 -9.76 14.55 -4.82
C GLN A 25 -8.43 13.77 -4.85
N TYR A 26 -7.30 14.43 -5.08
CA TYR A 26 -5.99 13.80 -5.01
C TYR A 26 -5.72 13.21 -3.62
N ILE A 27 -5.95 13.98 -2.55
CA ILE A 27 -5.76 13.50 -1.17
C ILE A 27 -6.71 12.34 -0.86
N ALA A 28 -7.97 12.39 -1.29
CA ALA A 28 -8.93 11.30 -1.10
C ALA A 28 -8.48 10.02 -1.81
N ARG A 29 -8.03 10.10 -3.07
CA ARG A 29 -7.48 8.93 -3.81
C ARG A 29 -6.27 8.34 -3.10
N PHE A 30 -5.34 9.18 -2.65
CA PHE A 30 -4.16 8.70 -1.93
C PHE A 30 -4.54 8.07 -0.59
N GLN A 31 -5.50 8.65 0.13
CA GLN A 31 -6.01 8.10 1.39
C GLN A 31 -6.64 6.72 1.18
N SER A 32 -7.52 6.58 0.19
CA SER A 32 -8.16 5.30 -0.13
C SER A 32 -7.13 4.22 -0.45
N PHE A 33 -6.09 4.56 -1.22
CA PHE A 33 -4.97 3.68 -1.48
C PHE A 33 -4.28 3.22 -0.18
N VAL A 34 -3.83 4.16 0.67
CA VAL A 34 -3.11 3.81 1.91
C VAL A 34 -3.99 2.99 2.85
N VAL A 35 -5.25 3.37 3.03
CA VAL A 35 -6.19 2.64 3.89
C VAL A 35 -6.45 1.23 3.35
N SER A 36 -6.53 1.04 2.03
CA SER A 36 -6.69 -0.30 1.44
C SER A 36 -5.49 -1.21 1.75
N VAL A 37 -4.27 -0.66 1.71
CA VAL A 37 -3.04 -1.37 2.06
C VAL A 37 -3.06 -1.76 3.54
N GLU A 38 -3.44 -0.84 4.43
CA GLU A 38 -3.49 -1.09 5.89
C GLU A 38 -4.58 -2.09 6.30
N LYS A 39 -5.74 -2.07 5.63
CA LYS A 39 -6.85 -3.00 5.92
C LYS A 39 -6.60 -4.40 5.39
N THR A 40 -5.66 -4.57 4.47
CA THR A 40 -5.33 -5.89 3.91
C THR A 40 -4.43 -6.65 4.88
N LYS A 41 -4.99 -7.61 5.62
CA LYS A 41 -4.27 -8.39 6.66
C LYS A 41 -2.97 -9.03 6.17
N THR A 42 -2.97 -9.56 4.95
CA THR A 42 -1.81 -10.22 4.36
C THR A 42 -1.72 -9.85 2.89
N ILE A 43 -0.65 -9.16 2.53
CA ILE A 43 -0.33 -8.81 1.14
C ILE A 43 0.79 -9.73 0.68
N PRO A 44 0.57 -10.55 -0.37
CA PRO A 44 1.60 -11.42 -0.93
C PRO A 44 2.87 -10.65 -1.33
N ALA A 45 4.04 -11.28 -1.16
CA ALA A 45 5.34 -10.62 -1.33
C ALA A 45 5.53 -10.01 -2.74
N ASP A 46 5.00 -10.67 -3.77
CA ASP A 46 5.02 -10.26 -5.19
C ASP A 46 4.13 -9.04 -5.48
N LYS A 47 3.09 -8.80 -4.67
CA LYS A 47 2.19 -7.64 -4.84
C LYS A 47 2.79 -6.33 -4.33
N TRP A 48 3.79 -6.40 -3.45
CA TRP A 48 4.40 -5.20 -2.86
C TRP A 48 5.14 -4.33 -3.87
N ASP A 49 5.70 -4.91 -4.93
CA ASP A 49 6.37 -4.12 -5.97
C ASP A 49 5.36 -3.34 -6.82
N SER A 50 4.19 -3.93 -7.07
CA SER A 50 3.07 -3.25 -7.72
C SER A 50 2.53 -2.11 -6.86
N LEU A 51 2.29 -2.35 -5.56
CA LEU A 51 1.85 -1.32 -4.62
C LEU A 51 2.88 -0.18 -4.50
N ASN A 52 4.16 -0.51 -4.47
CA ASN A 52 5.24 0.49 -4.42
C ASN A 52 5.31 1.32 -5.71
N THR A 53 5.00 0.72 -6.85
CA THR A 53 4.89 1.44 -8.13
C THR A 53 3.73 2.44 -8.09
N LEU A 54 2.55 2.02 -7.63
CA LEU A 54 1.41 2.91 -7.44
C LEU A 54 1.72 4.06 -6.47
N TYR A 55 2.36 3.76 -5.34
CA TYR A 55 2.83 4.78 -4.40
C TYR A 55 3.81 5.79 -5.04
N LYS A 56 4.76 5.32 -5.86
CA LYS A 56 5.68 6.20 -6.60
C LYS A 56 4.91 7.12 -7.55
N SER A 57 3.86 6.63 -8.21
CA SER A 57 3.00 7.45 -9.07
C SER A 57 2.34 8.58 -8.29
N PHE A 58 1.77 8.32 -7.11
CA PHE A 58 1.23 9.39 -6.24
C PHE A 58 2.30 10.43 -5.89
N ARG A 59 3.54 10.00 -5.57
CA ARG A 59 4.63 10.94 -5.27
C ARG A 59 5.06 11.77 -6.47
N ILE A 60 5.06 11.20 -7.67
CA ILE A 60 5.39 11.92 -8.91
C ILE A 60 4.30 12.95 -9.20
N GLU A 61 3.04 12.54 -9.13
CA GLU A 61 1.87 13.41 -9.32
C GLU A 61 1.87 14.57 -8.31
N PHE A 62 2.14 14.29 -7.04
CA PHE A 62 2.35 15.32 -6.02
C PHE A 62 3.43 16.31 -6.41
N LYS A 63 4.63 15.83 -6.76
CA LYS A 63 5.77 16.71 -7.10
C LYS A 63 5.47 17.59 -8.30
N LYS A 64 4.81 17.04 -9.33
CA LYS A 64 4.54 17.72 -10.59
C LYS A 64 3.38 18.70 -10.51
N LYS A 65 2.30 18.33 -9.82
CA LYS A 65 1.01 19.03 -9.89
C LYS A 65 0.60 19.68 -8.57
N TYR A 66 0.77 18.98 -7.44
CA TYR A 66 0.12 19.37 -6.18
C TYR A 66 1.04 20.02 -5.14
N LYS A 67 2.38 19.92 -5.29
CA LYS A 67 3.36 20.41 -4.29
C LYS A 67 3.17 21.88 -3.92
N LYS A 68 2.78 22.71 -4.90
CA LYS A 68 2.60 24.17 -4.73
C LYS A 68 1.15 24.59 -4.53
N THR A 69 0.19 23.70 -4.81
CA THR A 69 -1.24 24.02 -4.81
C THR A 69 -1.95 23.55 -3.55
N LEU A 70 -1.42 22.52 -2.86
CA LEU A 70 -1.99 22.03 -1.62
C LEU A 70 -1.86 23.08 -0.52
N ASN A 71 -2.94 23.31 0.21
CA ASN A 71 -2.89 24.12 1.42
C ASN A 71 -2.18 23.37 2.56
N ASN A 72 -1.88 24.05 3.66
CA ASN A 72 -1.16 23.47 4.80
C ASN A 72 -1.83 22.21 5.37
N SER A 73 -3.16 22.19 5.44
CA SER A 73 -3.92 21.04 5.95
C SER A 73 -3.79 19.84 5.01
N GLU A 74 -3.97 20.05 3.71
CA GLU A 74 -3.84 19.02 2.69
C GLU A 74 -2.39 18.49 2.58
N TYR A 75 -1.39 19.38 2.71
CA TYR A 75 0.02 19.02 2.73
C TYR A 75 0.38 18.17 3.96
N LYS A 76 -0.12 18.54 5.15
CA LYS A 76 0.01 17.74 6.37
C LYS A 76 -0.60 16.36 6.17
N LYS A 77 -1.82 16.31 5.62
CA LYS A 77 -2.51 15.04 5.34
C LYS A 77 -1.73 14.15 4.37
N TYR A 78 -1.19 14.73 3.30
CA TYR A 78 -0.33 14.01 2.37
C TYR A 78 0.89 13.39 3.09
N ASN A 79 1.56 14.14 3.96
CA ASN A 79 2.72 13.61 4.70
C ASN A 79 2.33 12.52 5.69
N GLU A 80 1.20 12.63 6.39
CA GLU A 80 0.67 11.57 7.24
C GLU A 80 0.43 10.28 6.44
N LEU A 81 -0.24 10.37 5.29
CA LEU A 81 -0.50 9.23 4.41
C LEU A 81 0.79 8.61 3.88
N LYS A 82 1.76 9.46 3.49
CA LYS A 82 3.09 9.03 3.06
C LYS A 82 3.80 8.22 4.14
N VAL A 83 3.82 8.70 5.39
CA VAL A 83 4.45 8.00 6.52
C VAL A 83 3.76 6.68 6.81
N ARG A 84 2.42 6.67 6.82
CA ARG A 84 1.63 5.45 7.04
C ARG A 84 1.94 4.36 6.01
N TYR A 85 1.99 4.70 4.73
CA TYR A 85 2.38 3.74 3.69
C TYR A 85 3.80 3.20 3.89
N ILE A 86 4.77 4.08 4.18
CA ILE A 86 6.17 3.65 4.42
C ILE A 86 6.24 2.67 5.58
N LYS A 87 5.50 2.92 6.67
CA LYS A 87 5.42 1.99 7.81
C LYS A 87 4.98 0.59 7.37
N GLN A 88 3.90 0.49 6.58
CA GLN A 88 3.41 -0.79 6.07
C GLN A 88 4.43 -1.49 5.16
N TYR A 89 5.07 -0.75 4.25
CA TYR A 89 6.08 -1.29 3.35
C TYR A 89 7.34 -1.77 4.09
N SER A 90 7.79 -1.05 5.11
CA SER A 90 8.94 -1.42 5.93
C SER A 90 8.66 -2.65 6.79
N LEU A 91 7.45 -2.78 7.37
CA LEU A 91 7.04 -3.98 8.09
C LEU A 91 7.07 -5.23 7.20
N LYS A 92 6.70 -5.12 5.91
CA LYS A 92 6.93 -6.21 4.95
C LYS A 92 8.40 -6.55 4.78
N LYS A 93 9.28 -5.56 4.61
CA LYS A 93 10.71 -5.85 4.44
C LYS A 93 11.27 -6.60 5.65
N LEU A 94 10.88 -6.20 6.86
CA LEU A 94 11.29 -6.89 8.09
C LEU A 94 10.68 -8.30 8.19
N GLY A 95 9.37 -8.46 7.91
CA GLY A 95 8.72 -9.77 7.89
C GLY A 95 9.31 -10.72 6.85
N GLY A 96 9.66 -10.21 5.67
CA GLY A 96 10.31 -10.99 4.61
C GLY A 96 11.72 -11.46 4.98
N THR A 97 12.49 -10.66 5.74
CA THR A 97 13.79 -11.09 6.29
C THR A 97 13.61 -12.21 7.32
N LEU A 98 12.67 -12.05 8.26
CA LEU A 98 12.38 -13.07 9.28
C LEU A 98 11.88 -14.39 8.65
N THR A 99 11.09 -14.32 7.58
CA THR A 99 10.59 -15.51 6.88
C THR A 99 11.74 -16.26 6.20
N LYS A 100 12.68 -15.54 5.56
CA LYS A 100 13.86 -16.14 4.94
C LYS A 100 14.80 -16.79 5.96
N GLU A 101 15.00 -16.14 7.10
CA GLU A 101 15.80 -16.72 8.20
C GLU A 101 15.15 -17.98 8.75
N ALA A 102 13.83 -17.99 8.94
CA ALA A 102 13.10 -19.17 9.39
C ALA A 102 13.16 -20.33 8.37
N GLU A 103 13.06 -20.05 7.07
CA GLU A 103 13.22 -21.06 6.01
C GLU A 103 14.66 -21.63 5.97
N THR A 104 15.66 -20.78 6.20
CA THR A 104 17.08 -21.18 6.24
C THR A 104 17.35 -22.10 7.43
N VAL A 105 16.84 -21.76 8.62
CA VAL A 105 16.96 -22.61 9.82
C VAL A 105 16.23 -23.94 9.63
N LYS A 106 15.03 -23.93 9.03
CA LYS A 106 14.27 -25.16 8.76
C LYS A 106 14.98 -26.06 7.75
N GLY A 107 15.59 -25.48 6.72
CA GLY A 107 16.42 -26.21 5.75
C GLY A 107 17.69 -26.81 6.37
N ALA A 108 18.34 -26.08 7.28
CA ALA A 108 19.51 -26.55 8.00
C ALA A 108 19.17 -27.72 8.94
N ILE A 109 18.09 -27.64 9.71
CA ILE A 109 17.64 -28.71 10.60
C ILE A 109 17.32 -29.98 9.79
N ASN A 110 16.57 -29.86 8.68
CA ASN A 110 16.26 -31.03 7.83
C ASN A 110 17.48 -31.61 7.09
N GLY A 111 18.56 -30.85 6.93
CA GLY A 111 19.82 -31.34 6.34
C GLY A 111 20.74 -32.04 7.35
N VAL A 112 20.61 -31.73 8.65
CA VAL A 112 21.44 -32.30 9.72
C VAL A 112 20.89 -33.65 10.22
N PHE A 113 19.59 -33.91 10.05
CA PHE A 113 18.94 -35.19 10.42
C PHE A 113 18.78 -36.18 9.25
N LYS A 114 19.70 -36.17 8.28
CA LYS A 114 19.67 -37.07 7.11
C LYS A 114 20.86 -38.01 7.07
#